data_AF-A0A0J5ZQN1-F1
#
_entry.id   AF-A0A0J5ZQN1-F1
#
_cell.length_a   1.000
_cell.length_b   1.000
_cell.length_c   1.000
_cell.angle_alpha   90.00
_cell.angle_beta   90.00
_cell.angle_gamma   90.00
#
_symmetry.space_group_name_H-M   'P 1'
#
loop_
_entity.id
_entity.type
_entity.pdbx_description
1 polymer ?
#
loop_
_entity_poly.entity_id
_entity_poly.type
_entity_poly.pdbx_seq_one_letter_code
_entity_poly.pdbx_strand_id
1 'polypeptide(L)'
;MQLTQLGGHVAQSGFPERQKHAQALMFGMANINEYVSAGVCYDAAAYVRYLMRGDAMIAPGALLDTVGQLWKTRFNFEAGDQWDGRAAIPAGTAVGFSRNGNVFHAAIAVGGSRIRAVNGGRLGSGWMYAVDLARELAPDAAGGFTYDRANIRVHLSRL
;
A
#
# COMPACT_ATOMS: atom_id res chain seq x y z
N MET A 1 -3.63 -13.70 4.79
CA MET A 1 -4.40 -13.11 3.66
C MET A 1 -4.80 -14.22 2.70
N GLN A 2 -5.83 -14.01 1.88
CA GLN A 2 -6.24 -15.01 0.90
C GLN A 2 -5.49 -14.81 -0.41
N LEU A 3 -4.47 -15.63 -0.67
CA LEU A 3 -3.76 -15.61 -1.95
C LEU A 3 -4.52 -16.41 -3.00
N THR A 4 -4.50 -15.95 -4.25
CA THR A 4 -4.91 -16.77 -5.40
C THR A 4 -3.84 -17.84 -5.68
N GLN A 5 -4.12 -18.75 -6.61
CA GLN A 5 -3.12 -19.72 -7.06
C GLN A 5 -1.87 -19.02 -7.63
N LEU A 6 -2.05 -18.00 -8.46
CA LEU A 6 -0.94 -17.20 -9.00
C LEU A 6 -0.19 -16.46 -7.88
N GLY A 7 -0.94 -15.84 -6.95
CA GLY A 7 -0.35 -15.13 -5.83
C GLY A 7 0.51 -16.02 -4.93
N GLY A 8 0.04 -17.23 -4.64
CA GLY A 8 0.80 -18.24 -3.90
C GLY A 8 2.05 -18.70 -4.65
N HIS A 9 1.93 -18.96 -5.95
CA HIS A 9 3.06 -19.38 -6.79
C HIS A 9 4.16 -18.32 -6.87
N VAL A 10 3.79 -17.08 -7.18
CA VAL A 10 4.74 -15.95 -7.26
C VAL A 10 5.36 -15.67 -5.90
N ALA A 11 4.58 -15.78 -4.81
CA ALA A 11 5.13 -15.55 -3.48
C ALA A 11 6.24 -16.53 -3.08
N GLN A 12 6.21 -17.75 -3.62
CA GLN A 12 7.22 -18.80 -3.39
C GLN A 12 8.39 -18.74 -4.38
N SER A 13 8.32 -17.86 -5.39
CA SER A 13 9.37 -17.72 -6.39
C SER A 13 10.58 -16.95 -5.86
N GLY A 14 11.71 -17.11 -6.55
CA GLY A 14 12.94 -16.34 -6.28
C GLY A 14 12.70 -14.84 -6.39
N PHE A 15 13.56 -14.06 -5.71
CA PHE A 15 13.44 -12.60 -5.67
C PHE A 15 13.37 -11.93 -7.06
N PRO A 16 14.13 -12.34 -8.09
CA PRO A 16 14.02 -11.75 -9.43
C PRO A 16 12.62 -11.85 -10.04
N GLU A 17 11.96 -13.02 -9.91
CA GLU A 17 10.60 -13.19 -10.46
C GLU A 17 9.58 -12.39 -9.65
N ARG A 18 9.69 -12.39 -8.32
CA ARG A 18 8.86 -11.54 -7.46
C ARG A 18 8.96 -10.07 -7.83
N GLN A 19 10.16 -9.58 -8.09
CA GLN A 19 10.40 -8.19 -8.46
C GLN A 19 9.76 -7.82 -9.80
N LYS A 20 9.80 -8.71 -10.80
CA LYS A 20 9.12 -8.53 -12.09
C LYS A 20 7.62 -8.37 -11.92
N HIS A 21 6.99 -9.23 -11.12
CA HIS A 21 5.55 -9.11 -10.81
C HIS A 21 5.23 -7.84 -10.00
N ALA A 22 6.08 -7.47 -9.05
CA ALA A 22 5.92 -6.21 -8.32
C ALA A 22 5.95 -4.99 -9.25
N GLN A 23 6.89 -4.96 -10.20
CA GLN A 23 6.98 -3.90 -11.20
C GLN A 23 5.73 -3.85 -12.08
N ALA A 24 5.25 -5.00 -12.58
CA ALA A 24 4.01 -5.05 -13.36
C ALA A 24 2.82 -4.49 -12.56
N LEU A 25 2.70 -4.83 -11.28
CA LEU A 25 1.68 -4.28 -10.37
C LEU A 25 1.85 -2.78 -10.14
N MET A 26 3.07 -2.29 -9.93
CA MET A 26 3.35 -0.86 -9.73
C MET A 26 3.12 -0.01 -10.98
N PHE A 27 3.39 -0.54 -12.17
CA PHE A 27 3.15 0.15 -13.43
C PHE A 27 1.72 -0.03 -13.95
N GLY A 28 0.90 -0.86 -13.30
CA GLY A 28 -0.49 -1.10 -13.71
C GLY A 28 -0.60 -1.98 -14.95
N MET A 29 0.41 -2.81 -15.21
CA MET A 29 0.42 -3.83 -16.24
C MET A 29 -0.24 -5.14 -15.77
N ALA A 30 -0.44 -5.29 -14.45
CA ALA A 30 -1.13 -6.42 -13.84
C ALA A 30 -2.11 -5.92 -12.77
N ASN A 31 -3.19 -6.68 -12.54
CA ASN A 31 -4.17 -6.36 -11.51
C ASN A 31 -3.85 -7.13 -10.21
N ILE A 32 -3.87 -6.46 -9.07
CA ILE A 32 -3.61 -7.11 -7.77
C ILE A 32 -4.59 -8.23 -7.44
N ASN A 33 -5.82 -8.14 -7.97
CA ASN A 33 -6.85 -9.16 -7.75
C ASN A 33 -6.49 -10.52 -8.38
N GLU A 34 -5.52 -10.56 -9.28
CA GLU A 34 -4.96 -11.81 -9.81
C GLU A 34 -4.06 -12.53 -8.78
N TYR A 35 -3.62 -11.85 -7.73
CA TYR A 35 -2.67 -12.35 -6.73
C TYR A 35 -3.28 -12.47 -5.33
N VAL A 36 -4.07 -11.49 -4.92
CA VAL A 36 -4.72 -11.45 -3.61
C VAL A 36 -6.23 -11.44 -3.81
N SER A 37 -6.90 -12.44 -3.27
CA SER A 37 -8.35 -12.56 -3.28
C SER A 37 -8.93 -11.63 -2.22
N ALA A 38 -10.01 -10.93 -2.59
CA ALA A 38 -10.68 -9.87 -1.83
C ALA A 38 -9.97 -8.52 -1.89
N GLY A 39 -10.74 -7.47 -2.19
CA GLY A 39 -10.31 -6.07 -2.33
C GLY A 39 -9.88 -5.42 -1.02
N VAL A 40 -9.10 -6.10 -0.19
CA VAL A 40 -8.63 -5.59 1.08
C VAL A 40 -7.36 -4.80 0.84
N CYS A 41 -7.45 -3.48 1.03
CA CYS A 41 -6.36 -2.54 0.76
C CYS A 41 -5.04 -2.89 1.47
N TYR A 42 -5.13 -3.35 2.72
CA TYR A 42 -3.98 -3.78 3.51
C TYR A 42 -3.26 -5.00 2.93
N ASP A 43 -4.02 -6.02 2.52
CA ASP A 43 -3.43 -7.24 1.96
C ASP A 43 -2.76 -6.96 0.62
N ALA A 44 -3.41 -6.15 -0.24
CA ALA A 44 -2.85 -5.69 -1.51
C ALA A 44 -1.52 -4.95 -1.32
N ALA A 45 -1.46 -3.98 -0.41
CA ALA A 45 -0.24 -3.24 -0.11
C ALA A 45 0.86 -4.15 0.46
N ALA A 46 0.49 -5.07 1.36
CA ALA A 46 1.45 -5.99 2.00
C ALA A 46 2.05 -6.97 1.00
N TYR A 47 1.22 -7.49 0.09
CA TYR A 47 1.68 -8.40 -0.95
C TYR A 47 2.70 -7.74 -1.89
N VAL A 48 2.43 -6.52 -2.37
CA VAL A 48 3.40 -5.82 -3.23
C VAL A 48 4.66 -5.46 -2.46
N ARG A 49 4.55 -5.01 -1.21
CA ARG A 49 5.72 -4.73 -0.36
C ARG A 49 6.60 -5.98 -0.21
N TYR A 50 5.98 -7.14 0.03
CA TYR A 50 6.68 -8.42 0.11
C TYR A 50 7.40 -8.79 -1.19
N LEU A 51 6.77 -8.59 -2.35
CA LEU A 51 7.40 -8.91 -3.63
C LEU A 51 8.62 -8.03 -3.95
N MET A 52 8.62 -6.77 -3.46
CA MET A 52 9.71 -5.81 -3.71
C MET A 52 10.91 -5.98 -2.77
N ARG A 53 10.71 -6.60 -1.62
CA ARG A 53 11.70 -6.67 -0.53
C ARG A 53 12.42 -8.02 -0.55
N GLY A 54 13.74 -7.98 -0.74
CA GLY A 54 14.61 -9.15 -0.61
C GLY A 54 15.14 -9.38 0.81
N ASP A 55 14.92 -8.41 1.71
CA ASP A 55 15.51 -8.30 3.06
C ASP A 55 14.71 -9.01 4.16
N ALA A 56 13.73 -9.85 3.80
CA ALA A 56 12.96 -10.71 4.70
C ALA A 56 12.14 -10.00 5.81
N MET A 57 11.93 -8.68 5.73
CA MET A 57 11.09 -7.96 6.71
C MET A 57 9.63 -8.47 6.74
N ILE A 58 9.16 -9.06 5.64
CA ILE A 58 7.93 -9.83 5.59
C ILE A 58 8.30 -11.27 5.22
N ALA A 59 8.22 -12.18 6.19
CA ALA A 59 8.41 -13.61 5.94
C ALA A 59 7.22 -14.18 5.12
N PRO A 60 7.42 -15.22 4.29
CA PRO A 60 6.34 -15.81 3.51
C PRO A 60 5.13 -16.25 4.36
N GLY A 61 5.38 -16.83 5.54
CA GLY A 61 4.32 -17.23 6.47
C GLY A 61 3.45 -16.07 6.94
N ALA A 62 4.02 -14.86 7.08
CA ALA A 62 3.27 -13.68 7.48
C ALA A 62 2.18 -13.29 6.47
N LEU A 63 2.38 -13.62 5.17
CA LEU A 63 1.34 -13.42 4.16
C LEU A 63 0.11 -14.29 4.44
N LEU A 64 0.29 -15.52 4.91
CA LEU A 64 -0.81 -16.43 5.20
C LEU A 64 -1.47 -16.09 6.53
N ASP A 65 -0.66 -15.79 7.55
CA ASP A 65 -1.11 -15.61 8.94
C ASP A 65 -1.67 -14.21 9.24
N THR A 66 -1.37 -13.20 8.40
CA THR A 66 -1.85 -11.83 8.60
C THR A 66 -2.88 -11.47 7.54
N VAL A 67 -4.07 -11.00 7.95
CA VAL A 67 -5.14 -10.62 7.02
C VAL A 67 -5.74 -9.25 7.37
N GLY A 68 -6.02 -8.48 6.34
CA GLY A 68 -6.68 -7.19 6.41
C GLY A 68 -6.09 -6.26 7.46
N GLN A 69 -6.91 -5.79 8.39
CA GLN A 69 -6.50 -4.77 9.36
C GLN A 69 -5.38 -5.24 10.30
N LEU A 70 -5.11 -6.54 10.42
CA LEU A 70 -3.99 -7.05 11.22
C LEU A 70 -2.62 -6.61 10.66
N TRP A 71 -2.56 -6.21 9.39
CA TRP A 71 -1.37 -5.60 8.80
C TRP A 71 -1.03 -4.23 9.39
N LYS A 72 -1.98 -3.51 10.01
CA LYS A 72 -1.71 -2.19 10.61
C LYS A 72 -0.56 -2.27 11.62
N THR A 73 -0.54 -3.30 12.47
CA THR A 73 0.51 -3.52 13.47
C THR A 73 1.86 -3.84 12.82
N ARG A 74 1.87 -4.56 11.70
CA ARG A 74 3.09 -4.91 10.96
C ARG A 74 3.68 -3.69 10.24
N PHE A 75 2.84 -2.93 9.52
CA PHE A 75 3.26 -1.71 8.85
C PHE A 75 3.68 -0.62 9.83
N ASN A 76 3.11 -0.63 11.03
CA ASN A 76 3.43 0.31 12.10
C ASN A 76 3.46 1.77 11.63
N PHE A 77 2.42 2.15 10.88
CA PHE A 77 2.34 3.44 10.19
C PHE A 77 2.55 4.63 11.14
N GLU A 78 2.08 4.53 12.38
CA GLU A 78 2.18 5.59 13.39
C GLU A 78 3.63 5.86 13.85
N ALA A 79 4.53 4.89 13.71
CA ALA A 79 5.97 5.06 13.97
C ALA A 79 6.76 5.50 12.72
N GLY A 80 6.08 5.60 11.58
CA GLY A 80 6.63 6.06 10.32
C GLY A 80 6.68 7.58 10.21
N ASP A 81 7.22 8.05 9.09
CA ASP A 81 7.25 9.50 8.80
C ASP A 81 5.90 9.95 8.24
N GLN A 82 5.47 11.15 8.61
CA GLN A 82 4.27 11.75 8.01
C GLN A 82 4.64 12.45 6.71
N TRP A 83 3.86 12.20 5.67
CA TRP A 83 4.04 12.88 4.40
C TRP A 83 3.47 14.31 4.47
N ASP A 84 4.27 15.28 4.07
CA ASP A 84 3.97 16.72 4.13
C ASP A 84 3.23 17.24 2.88
N GLY A 85 2.97 16.38 1.91
CA GLY A 85 2.32 16.72 0.65
C GLY A 85 3.28 17.22 -0.43
N ARG A 86 4.59 17.29 -0.15
CA ARG A 86 5.60 17.89 -1.03
C ARG A 86 6.73 16.93 -1.37
N ALA A 87 7.25 16.22 -0.37
CA ALA A 87 8.38 15.31 -0.57
C ALA A 87 8.00 14.17 -1.53
N ALA A 88 8.93 13.74 -2.37
CA ALA A 88 8.71 12.55 -3.19
C ALA A 88 8.69 11.29 -2.31
N ILE A 89 7.64 10.49 -2.40
CA ILE A 89 7.53 9.19 -1.72
C ILE A 89 8.29 8.15 -2.54
N PRO A 90 9.24 7.39 -1.94
CA PRO A 90 9.94 6.32 -2.63
C PRO A 90 8.97 5.24 -3.11
N ALA A 91 9.20 4.72 -4.33
CA ALA A 91 8.40 3.62 -4.88
C ALA A 91 8.49 2.37 -3.98
N GLY A 92 7.37 1.66 -3.86
CA GLY A 92 7.21 0.51 -3.00
C GLY A 92 6.92 0.83 -1.54
N THR A 93 6.93 2.09 -1.11
CA THR A 93 6.60 2.47 0.26
C THR A 93 5.13 2.16 0.55
N ALA A 94 4.85 1.45 1.65
CA ALA A 94 3.47 1.29 2.10
C ALA A 94 3.00 2.61 2.74
N VAL A 95 1.85 3.10 2.28
CA VAL A 95 1.27 4.38 2.68
C VAL A 95 0.00 4.12 3.46
N GLY A 96 -0.10 4.66 4.67
CA GLY A 96 -1.28 4.53 5.55
C GLY A 96 -2.04 5.85 5.65
N PHE A 97 -3.36 5.80 5.55
CA PHE A 97 -4.24 6.96 5.74
C PHE A 97 -4.96 6.83 7.07
N SER A 98 -4.81 7.82 7.94
CA SER A 98 -5.43 7.81 9.27
C SER A 98 -6.38 8.97 9.48
N ARG A 99 -7.45 8.71 10.23
CA ARG A 99 -8.43 9.70 10.69
C ARG A 99 -8.58 9.51 12.19
N ASN A 100 -8.42 10.57 12.98
CA ASN A 100 -8.48 10.53 14.45
C ASN A 100 -7.57 9.44 15.04
N GLY A 101 -6.33 9.36 14.56
CA GLY A 101 -5.34 8.35 14.98
C GLY A 101 -5.54 6.96 14.37
N ASN A 102 -6.69 6.64 13.80
CA ASN A 102 -6.96 5.30 13.28
C ASN A 102 -6.64 5.21 11.79
N VAL A 103 -5.70 4.35 11.40
CA VAL A 103 -5.45 4.02 10.00
C VAL A 103 -6.66 3.27 9.44
N PHE A 104 -7.30 3.81 8.40
CA PHE A 104 -8.51 3.25 7.78
C PHE A 104 -8.25 2.70 6.37
N HIS A 105 -7.17 3.11 5.72
CA HIS A 105 -6.81 2.68 4.38
C HIS A 105 -5.30 2.53 4.22
N ALA A 106 -4.88 1.65 3.32
CA ALA A 106 -3.48 1.44 2.97
C ALA A 106 -3.29 1.35 1.45
N ALA A 107 -2.15 1.81 0.98
CA ALA A 107 -1.78 1.82 -0.43
C ALA A 107 -0.28 1.52 -0.59
N ILE A 108 0.15 1.32 -1.84
CA ILE A 108 1.57 1.26 -2.19
C ILE A 108 1.95 2.47 -3.03
N ALA A 109 3.02 3.17 -2.66
CA ALA A 109 3.58 4.24 -3.47
C ALA A 109 4.22 3.65 -4.74
N VAL A 110 3.98 4.30 -5.89
CA VAL A 110 4.64 3.95 -7.16
C VAL A 110 5.73 4.97 -7.55
N GLY A 111 6.07 5.87 -6.62
CA GLY A 111 7.06 6.92 -6.78
C GLY A 111 6.45 8.32 -6.93
N GLY A 112 7.12 9.33 -6.36
CA GLY A 112 6.62 10.70 -6.32
C GLY A 112 5.45 10.83 -5.35
N SER A 113 4.34 11.40 -5.78
CA SER A 113 3.09 11.52 -5.00
C SER A 113 2.05 10.46 -5.36
N ARG A 114 2.40 9.49 -6.21
CA ARG A 114 1.44 8.54 -6.79
C ARG A 114 1.37 7.25 -5.99
N ILE A 115 0.16 6.72 -5.85
CA ILE A 115 -0.11 5.46 -5.17
C ILE A 115 -1.00 4.53 -6.00
N ARG A 116 -0.99 3.24 -5.68
CA ARG A 116 -2.00 2.26 -6.10
C ARG A 116 -2.64 1.62 -4.88
N ALA A 117 -3.94 1.41 -4.96
CA ALA A 117 -4.74 0.83 -3.90
C ALA A 117 -6.00 0.16 -4.45
N VAL A 118 -6.76 -0.47 -3.57
CA VAL A 118 -8.11 -0.99 -3.82
C VAL A 118 -9.03 -0.55 -2.70
N ASN A 119 -10.32 -0.33 -2.99
CA ASN A 119 -11.33 0.00 -1.98
C ASN A 119 -11.02 1.25 -1.12
N GLY A 120 -10.28 2.21 -1.67
CA GLY A 120 -9.94 3.50 -1.02
C GLY A 120 -10.80 4.69 -1.46
N GLY A 121 -11.81 4.48 -2.30
CA GLY A 121 -12.57 5.59 -2.91
C GLY A 121 -11.67 6.47 -3.77
N ARG A 122 -11.59 7.77 -3.47
CA ARG A 122 -10.70 8.72 -4.16
C ARG A 122 -9.20 8.47 -3.87
N LEU A 123 -8.88 7.69 -2.84
CA LEU A 123 -7.51 7.23 -2.55
C LEU A 123 -7.11 5.96 -3.33
N GLY A 124 -7.99 5.50 -4.23
CA GLY A 124 -7.75 4.35 -5.10
C GLY A 124 -8.81 3.28 -4.92
N SER A 125 -9.81 3.28 -5.80
CA SER A 125 -10.89 2.28 -5.80
C SER A 125 -10.50 0.99 -6.49
N GLY A 126 -9.56 1.03 -7.43
CA GLY A 126 -9.08 -0.12 -8.18
C GLY A 126 -7.60 0.00 -8.53
N TRP A 127 -6.94 -1.16 -8.65
CA TRP A 127 -5.48 -1.22 -8.74
C TRP A 127 -4.90 -0.65 -10.03
N MET A 128 -5.64 -0.77 -11.14
CA MET A 128 -5.15 -0.49 -12.49
C MET A 128 -4.82 0.98 -12.76
N TYR A 129 -5.39 1.91 -11.98
CA TYR A 129 -5.15 3.34 -12.15
C TYR A 129 -4.49 3.91 -10.90
N ALA A 130 -3.31 4.50 -11.08
CA ALA A 130 -2.62 5.17 -9.99
C ALA A 130 -3.34 6.48 -9.65
N VAL A 131 -3.38 6.79 -8.35
CA VAL A 131 -3.91 8.04 -7.83
C VAL A 131 -2.76 8.97 -7.48
N ASP A 132 -2.85 10.23 -7.86
CA ASP A 132 -1.90 11.27 -7.48
C ASP A 132 -2.38 12.00 -6.23
N LEU A 133 -1.73 11.73 -5.09
CA LEU A 133 -2.13 12.31 -3.80
C LEU A 133 -2.02 13.83 -3.77
N ALA A 134 -1.06 14.42 -4.49
CA ALA A 134 -0.88 15.87 -4.53
C ALA A 134 -2.04 16.58 -5.25
N ARG A 135 -2.81 15.84 -6.07
CA ARG A 135 -4.03 16.35 -6.74
C ARG A 135 -5.29 16.06 -5.94
N GLU A 136 -5.35 14.90 -5.30
CA GLU A 136 -6.55 14.47 -4.57
C GLU A 136 -6.70 15.08 -3.18
N LEU A 137 -5.57 15.39 -2.52
CA LEU A 137 -5.55 15.86 -1.14
C LEU A 137 -5.28 17.36 -1.05
N ALA A 138 -6.17 18.08 -0.38
CA ALA A 138 -5.97 19.48 -0.04
C ALA A 138 -5.28 19.58 1.34
N PRO A 139 -4.14 20.28 1.46
CA PRO A 139 -3.49 20.48 2.75
C PRO A 139 -4.39 21.19 3.76
N ASP A 140 -4.29 20.79 5.02
CA ASP A 140 -4.94 21.44 6.16
C ASP A 140 -3.90 22.27 6.94
N ALA A 141 -4.34 23.39 7.54
CA ALA A 141 -3.48 24.29 8.32
C ALA A 141 -2.82 23.63 9.53
N ALA A 142 -3.40 22.56 10.08
CA ALA A 142 -2.83 21.76 11.17
C ALA A 142 -1.80 20.70 10.67
N GLY A 143 -1.38 20.79 9.40
CA GLY A 143 -0.37 19.93 8.78
C GLY A 143 -0.89 18.57 8.32
N GLY A 144 -2.21 18.37 8.24
CA GLY A 144 -2.85 17.19 7.69
C GLY A 144 -3.38 17.45 6.28
N PHE A 145 -4.39 16.66 5.88
CA PHE A 145 -5.10 16.86 4.62
C PHE A 145 -6.60 16.76 4.83
N THR A 146 -7.38 17.54 4.10
CA THR A 146 -8.84 17.39 4.04
C THR A 146 -9.20 16.29 3.06
N TYR A 147 -9.90 15.26 3.55
CA TYR A 147 -10.43 14.16 2.76
C TYR A 147 -11.81 13.75 3.26
N ASP A 148 -12.80 13.79 2.36
CA ASP A 148 -14.19 13.40 2.67
C ASP A 148 -14.72 14.12 3.92
N ARG A 149 -14.60 15.45 3.89
CA ARG A 149 -15.02 16.38 4.97
C ARG A 149 -14.38 16.13 6.35
N ALA A 150 -13.25 15.42 6.39
CA ALA A 150 -12.49 15.19 7.62
C ALA A 150 -11.00 15.38 7.40
N ASN A 151 -10.29 15.74 8.48
CA ASN A 151 -8.84 15.81 8.45
C ASN A 151 -8.24 14.40 8.57
N ILE A 152 -7.26 14.11 7.72
CA ILE A 152 -6.51 12.87 7.72
C ILE A 152 -5.01 13.15 7.80
N ARG A 153 -4.24 12.14 8.24
CA ARG A 153 -2.78 12.10 8.13
C ARG A 153 -2.36 10.99 7.18
N VAL A 154 -1.29 11.24 6.44
CA VAL A 154 -0.68 10.29 5.51
C VAL A 154 0.66 9.85 6.11
N HIS A 155 0.80 8.55 6.33
CA HIS A 155 1.95 7.95 7.01
C HIS A 155 2.74 7.06 6.04
N LEU A 156 4.06 7.11 6.14
CA LEU A 156 4.99 6.34 5.32
C LEU A 156 5.61 5.24 6.18
N SER A 157 5.23 4.00 5.91
CA SER A 157 5.74 2.81 6.60
C SER A 157 7.25 2.67 6.40
N ARG A 158 7.96 2.39 7.51
CA ARG A 158 9.39 2.05 7.50
C ARG A 158 9.65 0.56 7.25
N LEU A 159 8.63 -0.30 7.41
CA LEU A 159 8.62 -1.69 6.93
C LEU A 159 8.63 -1.69 5.41
#